data_AF-A0A4S4G8C6-F1
#
_entry.id   AF-A0A4S4G8C6-F1
#
_cell.length_a   1.000
_cell.length_b   1.000
_cell.length_c   1.000
_cell.angle_alpha   90.00
_cell.angle_beta   90.00
_cell.angle_gamma   90.00
#
_symmetry.space_group_name_H-M   'P 1'
#
loop_
_entity.id
_entity.type
_entity.pdbx_description
1 polymer ?
#
loop_
_entity_poly.entity_id
_entity_poly.type
_entity_poly.pdbx_seq_one_letter_code
_entity_poly.pdbx_strand_id
1 'polypeptide(L)'
;MEGTRRLTGGGRAILTALAAALVLCTAALVLAPEKAYAYGFKQTAATKDSATITWEDPNAGSSFYTTTGYTVQWGEEYGKVTKSVTLPATQKNFTFTGLKPGTKYYAKVTYSCRTSYGAYDSQYLASGDIASRVVTPTGVKQTKWWYYARSVEFTWNKQTAADKVEYKVCKNGSSKAVAKDSTAYLSTNFSVPKVKNNVMYTVQMRVHDQWGWSGWSKKAYLFTQPMVNAKKTKVKGNKLTVTWGKIKGATSYTVYVSTKEKKGYKKLATVKSSKSSVTLKKLKGKKFSPKKNYYVYVVANKKVGKTTYTSGKHYSYKVKGARGQLRWTFD
;
A
#
# COMPACT_ATOMS: atom_id res chain seq x y z
N MET A 1 -43.75 -62.22 24.33
CA MET A 1 -44.80 -62.63 23.40
C MET A 1 -44.72 -61.70 22.21
N GLU A 2 -44.44 -62.31 21.05
CA GLU A 2 -44.86 -61.94 19.69
C GLU A 2 -44.51 -60.53 19.17
N GLY A 3 -43.91 -60.33 18.01
CA GLY A 3 -43.75 -61.24 16.87
C GLY A 3 -44.28 -60.56 15.61
N THR A 4 -43.35 -60.05 14.79
CA THR A 4 -43.45 -59.86 13.33
C THR A 4 -44.50 -58.89 12.75
N ARG A 5 -44.06 -57.94 11.92
CA ARG A 5 -43.87 -58.12 10.47
C ARG A 5 -43.20 -56.92 9.81
N ARG A 6 -42.22 -57.24 8.95
CA ARG A 6 -41.68 -56.39 7.89
C ARG A 6 -42.72 -56.22 6.78
N LEU A 7 -42.75 -55.06 6.15
CA LEU A 7 -43.04 -54.92 4.74
C LEU A 7 -42.05 -53.95 4.08
N THR A 8 -41.56 -54.42 2.95
CA THR A 8 -40.55 -53.89 2.03
C THR A 8 -41.14 -52.94 1.00
N GLY A 9 -40.32 -52.01 0.50
CA GLY A 9 -40.58 -51.18 -0.68
C GLY A 9 -39.96 -49.80 -0.43
N GLY A 10 -38.86 -49.39 -1.06
CA GLY A 10 -38.61 -49.45 -2.49
C GLY A 10 -38.84 -48.04 -3.04
N GLY A 11 -37.82 -47.17 -2.96
CA GLY A 11 -37.94 -45.78 -3.41
C GLY A 11 -36.71 -44.95 -3.07
N ARG A 12 -35.62 -45.14 -3.80
CA ARG A 12 -34.50 -44.19 -3.82
C ARG A 12 -34.98 -42.89 -4.48
N ALA A 13 -35.43 -41.93 -3.69
CA ALA A 13 -35.51 -40.54 -4.13
C ALA A 13 -34.13 -39.89 -3.96
N ILE A 14 -33.45 -39.68 -5.09
CA ILE A 14 -32.25 -38.84 -5.15
C ILE A 14 -32.71 -37.40 -4.88
N LEU A 15 -32.56 -36.94 -3.64
CA LEU A 15 -32.68 -35.53 -3.27
C LEU A 15 -31.47 -34.80 -3.85
N THR A 16 -31.62 -34.25 -5.05
CA THR A 16 -30.72 -33.21 -5.56
C THR A 16 -30.84 -31.98 -4.67
N ALA A 17 -29.80 -31.76 -3.85
CA ALA A 17 -29.64 -30.58 -3.03
C ALA A 17 -29.45 -29.34 -3.92
N LEU A 18 -30.51 -28.55 -4.11
CA LEU A 18 -30.39 -27.15 -4.51
C LEU A 18 -30.19 -26.32 -3.23
N ALA A 19 -28.93 -26.21 -2.81
CA ALA A 19 -28.54 -25.27 -1.78
C ALA A 19 -28.69 -23.85 -2.35
N ALA A 20 -29.86 -23.24 -2.15
CA ALA A 20 -30.02 -21.81 -2.28
C ALA A 20 -29.18 -21.15 -1.18
N ALA A 21 -27.98 -20.71 -1.55
CA ALA A 21 -27.12 -19.93 -0.68
C ALA A 21 -27.76 -18.53 -0.50
N LEU A 22 -28.70 -18.44 0.44
CA LEU A 22 -29.19 -17.17 0.95
C LEU A 22 -28.07 -16.56 1.79
N VAL A 23 -27.14 -15.84 1.14
CA VAL A 23 -26.20 -14.99 1.86
C VAL A 23 -27.02 -13.83 2.43
N LEU A 24 -27.47 -13.98 3.67
CA LEU A 24 -27.94 -12.89 4.51
C LEU A 24 -26.75 -11.94 4.74
N CYS A 25 -26.58 -11.02 3.81
CA CYS A 25 -25.63 -9.93 3.92
C CYS A 25 -26.24 -8.94 4.93
N THR A 26 -25.80 -9.00 6.19
CA THR A 26 -26.05 -7.92 7.16
C THR A 26 -25.33 -6.68 6.65
N ALA A 27 -25.99 -5.91 5.79
CA ALA A 27 -25.52 -4.62 5.35
C ALA A 27 -25.69 -3.65 6.53
N ALA A 28 -24.58 -3.31 7.18
CA ALA A 28 -24.52 -2.05 7.91
C ALA A 28 -24.75 -0.95 6.86
N LEU A 29 -25.96 -0.38 6.84
CA LEU A 29 -26.34 0.74 5.99
C LEU A 29 -25.52 1.97 6.42
N VAL A 30 -24.37 2.15 5.80
CA VAL A 30 -23.70 3.45 5.76
C VAL A 30 -24.23 4.15 4.51
N LEU A 31 -25.20 5.04 4.71
CA LEU A 31 -25.80 5.85 3.65
C LEU A 31 -24.72 6.66 2.92
N ALA A 32 -24.63 6.49 1.61
CA ALA A 32 -23.66 7.18 0.75
C ALA A 32 -24.16 8.60 0.40
N PRO A 33 -23.27 9.62 0.35
CA PRO A 33 -23.62 10.94 -0.16
C PRO A 33 -23.85 10.93 -1.68
N GLU A 34 -24.84 11.70 -2.14
CA GLU A 34 -25.23 11.77 -3.55
C GLU A 34 -24.22 12.51 -4.42
N LYS A 35 -23.73 11.81 -5.45
CA LYS A 35 -23.31 12.43 -6.70
C LYS A 35 -24.21 11.89 -7.80
N ALA A 36 -24.90 12.81 -8.49
CA ALA A 36 -25.79 12.48 -9.60
C ALA A 36 -24.98 11.94 -10.79
N TYR A 37 -25.22 10.68 -11.14
CA TYR A 37 -24.71 10.05 -12.36
C TYR A 37 -25.89 9.50 -13.17
N ALA A 38 -25.76 9.58 -14.50
CA ALA A 38 -26.81 9.39 -15.51
C ALA A 38 -27.68 8.13 -15.30
N TYR A 39 -28.98 8.25 -15.60
CA TYR A 39 -30.02 7.18 -15.56
C TYR A 39 -29.98 6.29 -14.30
N GLY A 40 -29.77 6.89 -13.13
CA GLY A 40 -29.85 6.18 -11.85
C GLY A 40 -28.69 5.22 -11.56
N PHE A 41 -27.62 5.21 -12.36
CA PHE A 41 -26.41 4.44 -12.07
C PHE A 41 -25.72 5.01 -10.83
N LYS A 42 -25.93 4.35 -9.69
CA LYS A 42 -25.43 4.80 -8.38
C LYS A 42 -24.75 3.67 -7.65
N GLN A 43 -23.55 3.92 -7.16
CA GLN A 43 -22.95 3.02 -6.19
C GLN A 43 -23.58 3.26 -4.81
N THR A 44 -24.26 2.25 -4.27
CA THR A 44 -25.03 2.35 -3.03
C THR A 44 -24.28 1.79 -1.82
N ALA A 45 -23.38 0.83 -2.04
CA ALA A 45 -22.59 0.23 -0.96
C ALA A 45 -21.18 -0.15 -1.42
N ALA A 46 -20.29 -0.28 -0.44
CA ALA A 46 -18.96 -0.85 -0.63
C ALA A 46 -18.46 -1.50 0.66
N THR A 47 -17.71 -2.59 0.49
CA THR A 47 -16.82 -3.12 1.51
C THR A 47 -15.38 -3.03 0.99
N LYS A 48 -14.42 -3.56 1.74
CA LYS A 48 -13.02 -3.63 1.28
C LYS A 48 -12.85 -4.48 0.01
N ASP A 49 -13.78 -5.39 -0.29
CA ASP A 49 -13.64 -6.36 -1.39
C ASP A 49 -14.92 -6.49 -2.24
N SER A 50 -15.88 -5.59 -2.03
CA SER A 50 -17.10 -5.52 -2.82
C SER A 50 -17.59 -4.09 -3.06
N ALA A 51 -18.42 -3.93 -4.08
CA ALA A 51 -19.14 -2.72 -4.41
C ALA A 51 -20.54 -3.11 -4.89
N THR A 52 -21.56 -2.33 -4.56
CA THR A 52 -22.94 -2.55 -5.04
C THR A 52 -23.40 -1.35 -5.81
N ILE A 53 -23.93 -1.58 -7.01
CA ILE A 53 -24.57 -0.56 -7.83
C ILE A 53 -26.06 -0.85 -7.98
N THR A 54 -26.81 0.20 -8.22
CA THR A 54 -28.20 0.18 -8.65
C THR A 54 -28.35 0.98 -9.93
N TRP A 55 -29.41 0.69 -10.70
CA TRP A 55 -29.81 1.46 -11.88
C TRP A 55 -31.33 1.44 -12.03
N GLU A 56 -31.87 2.33 -12.85
CA GLU A 56 -33.28 2.35 -13.19
C GLU A 56 -33.52 1.63 -14.53
N ASP A 57 -34.75 1.15 -14.76
CA ASP A 57 -35.11 0.56 -16.05
C ASP A 57 -35.34 1.67 -17.09
N PRO A 58 -34.55 1.72 -18.18
CA PRO A 58 -34.67 2.79 -19.17
C PRO A 58 -36.01 2.77 -19.91
N ASN A 59 -36.71 1.63 -19.90
CA ASN A 59 -38.00 1.45 -20.56
C ASN A 59 -39.17 1.34 -19.57
N ALA A 60 -38.99 1.73 -18.31
CA ALA A 60 -40.08 1.76 -17.35
C ALA A 60 -41.24 2.63 -17.88
N GLY A 61 -42.45 2.06 -17.92
CA GLY A 61 -43.65 2.77 -18.42
C GLY A 61 -43.70 2.94 -19.94
N SER A 62 -42.77 2.36 -20.70
CA SER A 62 -42.84 2.36 -22.16
C SER A 62 -43.93 1.40 -22.67
N SER A 63 -44.75 1.86 -23.61
CA SER A 63 -45.70 1.02 -24.35
C SER A 63 -45.08 0.30 -25.55
N PHE A 64 -43.85 0.68 -25.94
CA PHE A 64 -43.19 0.19 -27.16
C PHE A 64 -42.00 -0.73 -26.88
N TYR A 65 -41.28 -0.51 -25.78
CA TYR A 65 -40.08 -1.26 -25.41
C TYR A 65 -40.33 -2.04 -24.12
N THR A 66 -40.01 -3.33 -24.14
CA THR A 66 -39.97 -4.15 -22.91
C THR A 66 -38.54 -4.59 -22.67
N THR A 67 -37.93 -4.17 -21.57
CA THR A 67 -36.60 -4.64 -21.16
C THR A 67 -36.65 -6.13 -20.83
N THR A 68 -35.75 -6.91 -21.42
CA THR A 68 -35.69 -8.38 -21.28
C THR A 68 -34.52 -8.86 -20.41
N GLY A 69 -33.48 -8.03 -20.24
CA GLY A 69 -32.36 -8.34 -19.36
C GLY A 69 -31.32 -7.23 -19.30
N TYR A 70 -30.30 -7.46 -18.48
CA TYR A 70 -29.15 -6.57 -18.32
C TYR A 70 -27.85 -7.33 -18.49
N THR A 71 -26.81 -6.64 -18.94
CA THR A 71 -25.43 -7.13 -18.85
C THR A 71 -24.59 -6.12 -18.10
N VAL A 72 -23.93 -6.58 -17.04
CA VAL A 72 -23.01 -5.78 -16.24
C VAL A 72 -21.59 -6.21 -16.58
N GLN A 73 -20.74 -5.25 -16.92
CA GLN A 73 -19.35 -5.47 -17.32
C GLN A 73 -18.42 -4.56 -16.51
N TRP A 74 -17.23 -5.04 -16.12
CA TRP A 74 -16.29 -4.22 -15.35
C TRP A 74 -14.82 -4.60 -15.52
N GLY A 75 -13.93 -3.68 -15.17
CA GLY A 75 -12.46 -3.86 -15.18
C GLY A 75 -11.72 -2.77 -14.42
N GLU A 76 -10.42 -2.96 -14.17
CA GLU A 76 -9.58 -2.02 -13.39
C GLU A 76 -9.14 -0.79 -14.21
N GLU A 77 -9.14 -0.90 -15.52
CA GLU A 77 -8.71 0.16 -16.44
C GLU A 77 -9.93 0.87 -17.02
N TYR A 78 -9.85 2.19 -17.17
CA TYR A 78 -10.91 2.99 -17.77
C TYR A 78 -11.25 2.48 -19.18
N GLY A 79 -12.54 2.27 -19.46
CA GLY A 79 -13.03 1.81 -20.75
C GLY A 79 -12.75 0.34 -21.09
N LYS A 80 -12.01 -0.39 -20.24
CA LYS A 80 -11.64 -1.78 -20.49
C LYS A 80 -12.34 -2.71 -19.52
N VAL A 81 -13.30 -3.47 -20.04
CA VAL A 81 -14.04 -4.48 -19.28
C VAL A 81 -13.40 -5.86 -19.47
N THR A 82 -13.16 -6.58 -18.38
CA THR A 82 -12.52 -7.90 -18.39
C THR A 82 -13.39 -8.98 -17.75
N LYS A 83 -14.47 -8.58 -17.09
CA LYS A 83 -15.47 -9.45 -16.49
C LYS A 83 -16.86 -9.01 -16.92
N SER A 84 -17.79 -9.96 -17.02
CA SER A 84 -19.18 -9.68 -17.35
C SER A 84 -20.13 -10.68 -16.72
N VAL A 85 -21.39 -10.28 -16.55
CA VAL A 85 -22.50 -11.12 -16.10
C VAL A 85 -23.80 -10.65 -16.74
N THR A 86 -24.68 -11.58 -17.09
CA THR A 86 -26.02 -11.29 -17.58
C THR A 86 -27.04 -11.53 -16.46
N LEU A 87 -28.02 -10.64 -16.36
CA LEU A 87 -29.02 -10.59 -15.30
C LEU A 87 -30.43 -10.52 -15.91
N PRO A 88 -31.46 -11.08 -15.23
CA PRO A 88 -32.84 -10.96 -15.69
C PRO A 88 -33.34 -9.52 -15.60
N ALA A 89 -34.38 -9.18 -16.38
CA ALA A 89 -34.99 -7.84 -16.37
C ALA A 89 -35.50 -7.41 -14.99
N THR A 90 -35.86 -8.34 -14.10
CA THR A 90 -36.34 -8.02 -12.74
C THR A 90 -35.24 -7.50 -11.81
N GLN A 91 -33.97 -7.74 -12.13
CA GLN A 91 -32.84 -7.37 -11.29
C GLN A 91 -32.25 -6.01 -11.70
N LYS A 92 -32.35 -5.02 -10.80
CA LYS A 92 -31.88 -3.64 -11.01
C LYS A 92 -30.68 -3.24 -10.15
N ASN A 93 -29.98 -4.24 -9.61
CA ASN A 93 -28.80 -4.05 -8.77
C ASN A 93 -27.79 -5.17 -9.00
N PHE A 94 -26.52 -4.88 -8.72
CA PHE A 94 -25.46 -5.87 -8.79
C PHE A 94 -24.38 -5.60 -7.75
N THR A 95 -23.92 -6.67 -7.10
CA THR A 95 -22.79 -6.61 -6.15
C THR A 95 -21.57 -7.28 -6.75
N PHE A 96 -20.57 -6.47 -7.07
CA PHE A 96 -19.25 -6.91 -7.47
C PHE A 96 -18.53 -7.49 -6.26
N THR A 97 -17.91 -8.67 -6.39
CA THR A 97 -17.16 -9.34 -5.32
C THR A 97 -15.71 -9.62 -5.75
N GLY A 98 -14.83 -9.84 -4.76
CA GLY A 98 -13.42 -10.13 -5.01
C GLY A 98 -12.64 -8.93 -5.56
N LEU A 99 -13.06 -7.71 -5.23
CA LEU A 99 -12.36 -6.48 -5.59
C LEU A 99 -11.12 -6.28 -4.73
N LYS A 100 -10.12 -5.59 -5.27
CA LYS A 100 -8.94 -5.16 -4.50
C LYS A 100 -9.32 -4.01 -3.59
N PRO A 101 -8.94 -4.01 -2.29
CA PRO A 101 -9.23 -2.91 -1.38
C PRO A 101 -8.76 -1.54 -1.86
N GLY A 102 -9.57 -0.52 -1.60
CA GLY A 102 -9.29 0.87 -1.96
C GLY A 102 -9.04 1.11 -3.45
N THR A 103 -9.62 0.29 -4.32
CA THR A 103 -9.40 0.35 -5.77
C THR A 103 -10.65 0.81 -6.52
N LYS A 104 -10.48 1.71 -7.49
CA LYS A 104 -11.49 2.08 -8.49
C LYS A 104 -11.51 1.08 -9.65
N TYR A 105 -12.70 0.82 -10.15
CA TYR A 105 -12.98 -0.01 -11.32
C TYR A 105 -13.92 0.76 -12.24
N TYR A 106 -13.74 0.62 -13.55
CA TYR A 106 -14.73 1.05 -14.53
C TYR A 106 -15.82 -0.02 -14.65
N ALA A 107 -17.07 0.37 -14.54
CA ALA A 107 -18.23 -0.50 -14.74
C ALA A 107 -19.17 0.08 -15.78
N LYS A 108 -19.81 -0.81 -16.55
CA LYS A 108 -20.76 -0.49 -17.59
C LYS A 108 -21.96 -1.44 -17.48
N VAL A 109 -23.15 -0.87 -17.61
CA VAL A 109 -24.41 -1.61 -17.71
C VAL A 109 -24.96 -1.40 -19.11
N THR A 110 -25.32 -2.50 -19.76
CA THR A 110 -26.13 -2.51 -20.98
C THR A 110 -27.42 -3.28 -20.72
N TYR A 111 -28.43 -3.10 -21.56
CA TYR A 111 -29.70 -3.80 -21.47
C TYR A 111 -30.09 -4.41 -22.81
N SER A 112 -30.94 -5.43 -22.77
CA SER A 112 -31.64 -5.93 -23.94
C SER A 112 -33.12 -5.59 -23.83
N CYS A 113 -33.78 -5.32 -24.96
CA CYS A 113 -35.20 -5.03 -25.01
C CYS A 113 -35.86 -5.68 -26.23
N ARG A 114 -37.18 -5.83 -26.17
CA ARG A 114 -38.02 -6.23 -27.31
C ARG A 114 -39.02 -5.14 -27.64
N THR A 115 -39.41 -5.09 -28.91
CA THR A 115 -40.52 -4.29 -29.43
C THR A 115 -41.47 -5.19 -30.23
N SER A 116 -42.55 -4.63 -30.75
CA SER A 116 -43.42 -5.29 -31.74
C SER A 116 -42.70 -5.65 -33.05
N TYR A 117 -41.55 -5.05 -33.33
CA TYR A 117 -40.81 -5.19 -34.59
C TYR A 117 -39.56 -6.08 -34.47
N GLY A 118 -39.14 -6.44 -33.25
CA GLY A 118 -37.96 -7.31 -33.05
C GLY A 118 -37.33 -7.20 -31.67
N ALA A 119 -36.19 -7.85 -31.50
CA ALA A 119 -35.38 -7.81 -30.27
C ALA A 119 -34.07 -7.04 -30.53
N TYR A 120 -33.66 -6.24 -29.54
CA TYR A 120 -32.44 -5.45 -29.55
C TYR A 120 -31.61 -5.83 -28.33
N ASP A 121 -30.38 -6.27 -28.57
CA ASP A 121 -29.44 -6.61 -27.51
C ASP A 121 -28.41 -5.51 -27.28
N SER A 122 -27.83 -5.50 -26.09
CA SER A 122 -26.65 -4.70 -25.73
C SER A 122 -26.79 -3.18 -25.92
N GLN A 123 -27.98 -2.65 -25.68
CA GLN A 123 -28.24 -1.20 -25.65
C GLN A 123 -27.52 -0.55 -24.47
N TYR A 124 -26.93 0.63 -24.69
CA TYR A 124 -26.20 1.34 -23.63
C TYR A 124 -27.17 1.87 -22.57
N LEU A 125 -26.90 1.55 -21.29
CA LEU A 125 -27.64 2.12 -20.16
C LEU A 125 -26.81 3.21 -19.49
N ALA A 126 -25.69 2.83 -18.89
CA ALA A 126 -24.81 3.73 -18.17
C ALA A 126 -23.42 3.13 -17.99
N SER A 127 -22.46 4.00 -17.68
CA SER A 127 -21.15 3.58 -17.22
C SER A 127 -20.59 4.59 -16.22
N GLY A 128 -19.65 4.13 -15.40
CA GLY A 128 -19.01 4.98 -14.41
C GLY A 128 -17.97 4.23 -13.59
N ASP A 129 -17.25 4.99 -12.77
CA ASP A 129 -16.34 4.42 -11.79
C ASP A 129 -17.13 3.89 -10.60
N ILE A 130 -16.79 2.68 -10.16
CA ILE A 130 -17.15 2.13 -8.86
C ILE A 130 -15.89 1.96 -8.03
N ALA A 131 -16.02 1.91 -6.71
CA ALA A 131 -14.89 1.76 -5.82
C ALA A 131 -15.19 0.81 -4.66
N SER A 132 -14.25 -0.09 -4.37
CA SER A 132 -14.21 -0.74 -3.05
C SER A 132 -13.79 0.28 -1.98
N ARG A 133 -14.19 0.05 -0.73
CA ARG A 133 -13.87 0.91 0.42
C ARG A 133 -12.35 1.04 0.61
N VAL A 134 -11.89 2.25 0.95
CA VAL A 134 -10.51 2.45 1.38
C VAL A 134 -10.23 1.71 2.69
N VAL A 135 -9.00 1.22 2.81
CA VAL A 135 -8.49 0.54 4.00
C VAL A 135 -7.33 1.32 4.60
N THR A 136 -6.92 0.92 5.81
CA THR A 136 -5.74 1.49 6.47
C THR A 136 -4.52 1.47 5.53
N PRO A 137 -3.83 2.60 5.30
CA PRO A 137 -2.69 2.67 4.39
C PRO A 137 -1.56 1.69 4.75
N THR A 138 -0.98 1.09 3.73
CA THR A 138 0.16 0.16 3.83
C THR A 138 1.37 0.70 3.06
N GLY A 139 2.52 0.03 3.21
CA GLY A 139 3.74 0.41 2.49
C GLY A 139 4.35 1.75 2.93
N VAL A 140 3.90 2.32 4.05
CA VAL A 140 4.41 3.59 4.56
C VAL A 140 5.89 3.46 4.92
N LYS A 141 6.76 4.18 4.21
CA LYS A 141 8.22 4.08 4.41
C LYS A 141 8.95 5.35 3.98
N GLN A 142 10.08 5.61 4.63
CA GLN A 142 11.04 6.62 4.19
C GLN A 142 11.58 6.25 2.80
N THR A 143 11.65 7.24 1.91
CA THR A 143 12.29 7.11 0.60
C THR A 143 13.64 7.81 0.59
N LYS A 144 13.72 9.02 1.17
CA LYS A 144 14.93 9.84 1.14
C LYS A 144 15.07 10.73 2.36
N TRP A 145 16.29 10.93 2.83
CA TRP A 145 16.61 11.95 3.83
C TRP A 145 17.62 12.94 3.27
N TRP A 146 17.24 14.21 3.21
CA TRP A 146 18.11 15.31 2.81
C TRP A 146 18.80 15.91 4.04
N TYR A 147 20.04 15.49 4.30
CA TYR A 147 20.76 15.85 5.53
C TYR A 147 20.91 17.36 5.70
N TYR A 148 21.33 18.06 4.65
CA TYR A 148 21.63 19.50 4.70
C TYR A 148 20.37 20.36 4.58
N ALA A 149 19.42 19.96 3.75
CA ALA A 149 18.11 20.62 3.66
C ALA A 149 17.21 20.34 4.87
N ARG A 150 17.60 19.40 5.75
CA ARG A 150 16.84 19.01 6.95
C ARG A 150 15.40 18.65 6.59
N SER A 151 15.27 17.80 5.57
CA SER A 151 13.99 17.32 5.06
C SER A 151 14.00 15.79 4.93
N VAL A 152 12.84 15.17 5.12
CA VAL A 152 12.63 13.74 4.90
C VAL A 152 11.45 13.50 3.98
N GLU A 153 11.62 12.57 3.05
CA GLU A 153 10.58 12.10 2.16
C GLU A 153 10.10 10.71 2.57
N PHE A 154 8.80 10.49 2.44
CA PHE A 154 8.19 9.17 2.63
C PHE A 154 7.10 8.92 1.59
N THR A 155 6.82 7.63 1.39
CA THR A 155 5.82 7.14 0.44
C THR A 155 4.86 6.15 1.09
N TRP A 156 3.84 5.72 0.34
CA TRP A 156 2.83 4.73 0.72
C TRP A 156 2.26 4.00 -0.51
N ASN A 157 1.53 2.91 -0.28
CA ASN A 157 0.84 2.17 -1.34
C ASN A 157 -0.49 2.86 -1.66
N LYS A 158 -0.54 3.59 -2.78
CA LYS A 158 -1.71 4.34 -3.24
C LYS A 158 -2.98 3.49 -3.27
N GLN A 159 -4.09 4.06 -2.82
CA GLN A 159 -5.44 3.53 -3.00
C GLN A 159 -6.18 4.46 -3.96
N THR A 160 -6.57 3.97 -5.13
CA THR A 160 -7.18 4.78 -6.20
C THR A 160 -8.61 5.21 -5.87
N ALA A 161 -9.28 4.52 -4.94
CA ALA A 161 -10.58 4.89 -4.39
C ALA A 161 -10.53 6.11 -3.45
N ALA A 162 -9.35 6.42 -2.91
CA ALA A 162 -9.23 7.53 -1.98
C ALA A 162 -9.47 8.87 -2.69
N ASP A 163 -10.01 9.86 -1.98
CA ASP A 163 -10.17 11.24 -2.45
C ASP A 163 -9.38 12.24 -1.62
N LYS A 164 -8.98 11.88 -0.40
CA LYS A 164 -8.11 12.68 0.48
C LYS A 164 -7.13 11.78 1.22
N VAL A 165 -6.01 12.37 1.62
CA VAL A 165 -5.00 11.75 2.47
C VAL A 165 -4.62 12.71 3.59
N GLU A 166 -4.53 12.18 4.80
CA GLU A 166 -4.05 12.89 5.97
C GLU A 166 -2.85 12.15 6.56
N TYR A 167 -1.80 12.89 6.91
CA TYR A 167 -0.68 12.33 7.65
C TYR A 167 -0.30 13.18 8.86
N LYS A 168 0.33 12.52 9.83
CA LYS A 168 0.98 13.17 10.97
C LYS A 168 2.37 12.60 11.18
N VAL A 169 3.34 13.49 11.36
CA VAL A 169 4.72 13.15 11.71
C VAL A 169 5.00 13.66 13.11
N CYS A 170 5.45 12.79 14.00
CA CYS A 170 5.81 13.12 15.38
C CYS A 170 7.26 12.72 15.64
N LYS A 171 7.92 13.39 16.61
CA LYS A 171 9.16 12.85 17.16
C LYS A 171 8.86 11.50 17.82
N ASN A 172 9.75 10.53 17.67
CA ASN A 172 9.54 9.21 18.26
C ASN A 172 9.38 9.32 19.79
N GLY A 173 8.31 8.73 20.32
CA GLY A 173 7.93 8.81 21.74
C GLY A 173 7.09 10.04 22.12
N SER A 174 6.79 10.94 21.18
CA SER A 174 5.91 12.10 21.40
C SER A 174 4.61 11.97 20.60
N SER A 175 3.51 12.48 21.16
CA SER A 175 2.23 12.66 20.46
C SER A 175 2.15 13.99 19.70
N LYS A 176 2.98 14.98 20.06
CA LYS A 176 2.98 16.30 19.42
C LYS A 176 3.51 16.20 17.99
N ALA A 177 2.64 16.54 17.03
CA ALA A 177 2.99 16.59 15.62
C ALA A 177 4.03 17.68 15.36
N VAL A 178 5.07 17.34 14.60
CA VAL A 178 6.03 18.29 14.03
C VAL A 178 5.64 18.70 12.61
N ALA A 179 4.83 17.87 11.94
CA ALA A 179 4.17 18.18 10.69
C ALA A 179 2.85 17.39 10.61
N LYS A 180 1.84 18.02 10.03
CA LYS A 180 0.56 17.40 9.68
C LYS A 180 0.08 18.06 8.40
N ASP A 181 -0.56 17.30 7.53
CA ASP A 181 -1.15 17.82 6.32
C ASP A 181 -2.36 16.96 5.95
N SER A 182 -3.29 17.57 5.22
CA SER A 182 -4.49 16.93 4.69
C SER A 182 -4.72 17.49 3.28
N THR A 183 -4.56 16.64 2.27
CA THR A 183 -4.67 17.07 0.87
C THR A 183 -5.69 16.22 0.12
N ALA A 184 -6.43 16.87 -0.78
CA ALA A 184 -7.33 16.21 -1.74
C ALA A 184 -6.56 15.63 -2.95
N TYR A 185 -5.28 15.96 -3.10
CA TYR A 185 -4.43 15.37 -4.12
C TYR A 185 -3.79 14.09 -3.60
N LEU A 186 -4.04 12.95 -4.27
CA LEU A 186 -3.48 11.64 -3.90
C LEU A 186 -2.00 11.51 -4.29
N SER A 187 -1.15 12.36 -3.73
CA SER A 187 0.30 12.20 -3.83
C SER A 187 0.71 10.90 -3.14
N THR A 188 1.62 10.18 -3.79
CA THR A 188 2.28 9.02 -3.19
C THR A 188 3.56 9.39 -2.48
N ASN A 189 4.03 10.63 -2.57
CA ASN A 189 5.27 11.11 -1.97
C ASN A 189 5.03 12.42 -1.20
N PHE A 190 5.53 12.48 0.02
CA PHE A 190 5.42 13.66 0.88
C PHE A 190 6.79 14.06 1.38
N SER A 191 7.02 15.37 1.47
CA SER A 191 8.25 15.96 1.99
C SER A 191 7.97 16.69 3.30
N VAL A 192 8.76 16.37 4.33
CA VAL A 192 8.64 16.96 5.67
C VAL A 192 9.88 17.78 5.97
N PRO A 193 9.82 19.12 5.82
CA PRO A 193 10.94 19.99 6.09
C PRO A 193 11.14 20.22 7.60
N LYS A 194 12.20 20.96 7.95
CA LYS A 194 12.50 21.40 9.33
C LYS A 194 12.70 20.26 10.34
N VAL A 195 13.05 19.06 9.87
CA VAL A 195 13.43 17.95 10.75
C VAL A 195 14.84 18.15 11.34
N LYS A 196 15.17 17.41 12.40
CA LYS A 196 16.50 17.42 13.02
C LYS A 196 17.23 16.13 12.64
N ASN A 197 18.48 16.27 12.20
CA ASN A 197 19.36 15.12 11.99
C ASN A 197 19.64 14.39 13.31
N ASN A 198 20.00 13.11 13.23
CA ASN A 198 20.30 12.22 14.35
C ASN A 198 19.12 11.98 15.33
N VAL A 199 17.92 12.42 14.95
CA VAL A 199 16.65 12.19 15.66
C VAL A 199 15.78 11.25 14.83
N MET A 200 14.96 10.45 15.52
CA MET A 200 14.00 9.55 14.90
C MET A 200 12.57 10.10 15.03
N TYR A 201 11.83 9.99 13.94
CA TYR A 201 10.44 10.41 13.81
C TYR A 201 9.57 9.20 13.48
N THR A 202 8.27 9.35 13.71
CA THR A 202 7.25 8.39 13.30
C THR A 202 6.23 9.08 12.42
N VAL A 203 5.82 8.43 11.35
CA VAL A 203 4.70 8.87 10.50
C VAL A 203 3.56 7.88 10.60
N GLN A 204 2.34 8.41 10.66
CA GLN A 204 1.09 7.68 10.45
C GLN A 204 0.26 8.44 9.43
N MET A 205 -0.54 7.72 8.66
CA MET A 205 -1.45 8.32 7.68
C MET A 205 -2.78 7.58 7.61
N ARG A 206 -3.81 8.25 7.12
CA ARG A 206 -5.11 7.69 6.79
C ARG A 206 -5.62 8.30 5.49
N VAL A 207 -6.57 7.64 4.86
CA VAL A 207 -7.18 8.08 3.60
C VAL A 207 -8.69 8.18 3.77
N HIS A 208 -9.32 9.00 2.95
CA HIS A 208 -10.76 9.19 2.92
C HIS A 208 -11.30 8.70 1.57
N ASP A 209 -12.55 8.26 1.54
CA ASP A 209 -13.35 8.11 0.33
C ASP A 209 -14.77 8.61 0.61
N GLN A 210 -15.70 8.47 -0.33
CA GLN A 210 -17.09 8.93 -0.18
C GLN A 210 -17.86 8.40 1.03
N TRP A 211 -17.46 7.27 1.63
CA TRP A 211 -18.08 6.71 2.83
C TRP A 211 -17.34 7.10 4.12
N GLY A 212 -16.23 7.84 4.04
CA GLY A 212 -15.50 8.39 5.19
C GLY A 212 -14.04 7.93 5.31
N TRP A 213 -13.44 8.20 6.46
CA TRP A 213 -12.02 7.93 6.74
C TRP A 213 -11.69 6.45 7.04
N SER A 214 -10.52 6.02 6.58
CA SER A 214 -9.86 4.79 7.03
C SER A 214 -9.33 4.93 8.46
N GLY A 215 -8.94 3.80 9.05
CA GLY A 215 -8.05 3.80 10.22
C GLY A 215 -6.68 4.40 9.92
N TRP A 216 -5.99 4.85 10.97
CA TRP A 216 -4.59 5.28 10.89
C TRP A 216 -3.66 4.09 10.64
N SER A 217 -2.68 4.28 9.76
CA SER A 217 -1.61 3.31 9.51
C SER A 217 -0.84 2.99 10.79
N LYS A 218 -0.18 1.83 10.79
CA LYS A 218 0.91 1.57 11.74
C LYS A 218 1.98 2.66 11.63
N LYS A 219 2.67 2.93 12.72
CA LYS A 219 3.81 3.88 12.73
C LYS A 219 4.92 3.34 11.83
N ALA A 220 5.31 4.13 10.83
CA ALA A 220 6.56 3.95 10.12
C ALA A 220 7.62 4.89 10.70
N TYR A 221 8.90 4.51 10.63
CA TYR A 221 9.99 5.25 11.25
C TYR A 221 10.83 5.97 10.21
N LEU A 222 11.09 7.24 10.46
CA LEU A 222 11.85 8.14 9.60
C LEU A 222 13.08 8.64 10.36
N PHE A 223 14.27 8.49 9.81
CA PHE A 223 15.52 8.92 10.45
C PHE A 223 16.68 9.01 9.45
N THR A 224 17.60 9.93 9.76
CA THR A 224 18.75 10.21 8.91
C THR A 224 19.77 9.06 8.90
N GLN A 225 20.56 9.01 7.83
CA GLN A 225 21.74 8.15 7.77
C GLN A 225 22.80 8.63 8.77
N PRO A 226 23.41 7.72 9.56
CA PRO A 226 24.59 8.05 10.37
C PRO A 226 25.73 8.63 9.53
N MET A 227 26.16 9.84 9.87
CA MET A 227 27.35 10.44 9.28
C MET A 227 28.61 9.77 9.84
N VAL A 228 29.49 9.30 8.95
CA VAL A 228 30.79 8.76 9.33
C VAL A 228 31.69 9.92 9.78
N ASN A 229 32.37 9.72 10.90
CA ASN A 229 33.40 10.63 11.37
C ASN A 229 34.69 10.36 10.58
N ALA A 230 34.94 11.18 9.55
CA ALA A 230 36.09 11.05 8.68
C ALA A 230 37.44 11.19 9.42
N LYS A 231 37.50 12.00 10.49
CA LYS A 231 38.72 12.19 11.30
C LYS A 231 39.08 10.95 12.11
N LYS A 232 38.08 10.19 12.58
CA LYS A 232 38.26 8.97 13.40
C LYS A 232 38.27 7.68 12.57
N THR A 233 37.84 7.75 11.32
CA THR A 233 37.78 6.60 10.41
C THR A 233 39.10 6.47 9.64
N LYS A 234 39.76 5.32 9.78
CA LYS A 234 41.14 5.13 9.29
C LYS A 234 41.45 3.66 9.00
N VAL A 235 42.42 3.45 8.12
CA VAL A 235 43.06 2.15 7.88
C VAL A 235 44.43 2.16 8.55
N LYS A 236 44.59 1.38 9.62
CA LYS A 236 45.86 1.21 10.36
C LYS A 236 46.05 -0.24 10.75
N GLY A 237 47.28 -0.75 10.70
CA GLY A 237 47.61 -2.12 11.13
C GLY A 237 46.78 -3.19 10.40
N ASN A 238 46.60 -3.04 9.09
CA ASN A 238 45.81 -3.92 8.23
C ASN A 238 44.32 -4.06 8.59
N LYS A 239 43.78 -3.11 9.36
CA LYS A 239 42.38 -3.06 9.79
C LYS A 239 41.75 -1.72 9.40
N LEU A 240 40.46 -1.73 9.09
CA LEU A 240 39.65 -0.53 8.86
C LEU A 240 38.81 -0.26 10.10
N THR A 241 39.06 0.86 10.79
CA THR A 241 38.19 1.35 11.86
C THR A 241 37.23 2.37 11.30
N VAL A 242 35.93 2.15 11.48
CA VAL A 242 34.84 3.03 11.04
C VAL A 242 34.15 3.58 12.26
N THR A 243 33.97 4.90 12.34
CA THR A 243 33.30 5.57 13.46
C THR A 243 32.22 6.51 12.92
N TRP A 244 31.07 6.59 13.59
CA TRP A 244 29.92 7.38 13.12
C TRP A 244 29.17 8.07 14.27
N GLY A 245 28.34 9.05 13.92
CA GLY A 245 27.39 9.68 14.84
C GLY A 245 26.22 8.76 15.18
N LYS A 246 25.83 8.70 16.46
CA LYS A 246 24.69 7.88 16.89
C LYS A 246 23.35 8.52 16.48
N ILE A 247 22.40 7.67 16.13
CA ILE A 247 21.00 8.04 15.87
C ILE A 247 20.15 7.64 17.10
N LYS A 248 19.50 8.63 17.72
CA LYS A 248 18.66 8.37 18.90
C LYS A 248 17.50 7.45 18.53
N GLY A 249 17.34 6.35 19.27
CA GLY A 249 16.26 5.37 19.07
C GLY A 249 16.57 4.24 18.08
N ALA A 250 17.74 4.25 17.42
CA ALA A 250 18.21 3.14 16.60
C ALA A 250 18.42 1.87 17.44
N THR A 251 18.29 0.71 16.81
CA THR A 251 18.47 -0.62 17.42
C THR A 251 19.81 -1.26 17.06
N SER A 252 20.31 -1.00 15.85
CA SER A 252 21.62 -1.45 15.40
C SER A 252 22.16 -0.55 14.29
N TYR A 253 23.44 -0.74 13.96
CA TYR A 253 24.10 -0.13 12.81
C TYR A 253 24.70 -1.22 11.94
N THR A 254 24.59 -1.06 10.62
CA THR A 254 25.23 -1.95 9.65
C THR A 254 26.24 -1.18 8.82
N VAL A 255 27.46 -1.70 8.76
CA VAL A 255 28.59 -1.07 8.07
C VAL A 255 28.86 -1.77 6.75
N TYR A 256 28.89 -0.99 5.68
CA TYR A 256 29.12 -1.44 4.32
C TYR A 256 30.40 -0.84 3.77
N VAL A 257 31.21 -1.66 3.08
CA VAL A 257 32.48 -1.22 2.51
C VAL A 257 32.65 -1.72 1.08
N SER A 258 33.22 -0.88 0.22
CA SER A 258 33.62 -1.20 -1.16
C SER A 258 35.03 -0.68 -1.46
N THR A 259 35.65 -1.20 -2.51
CA THR A 259 36.83 -0.58 -3.15
C THR A 259 36.45 0.30 -4.33
N LYS A 260 35.17 0.32 -4.73
CA LYS A 260 34.61 1.15 -5.80
C LYS A 260 33.58 2.10 -5.22
N GLU A 261 33.61 3.35 -5.66
CA GLU A 261 32.82 4.44 -5.08
C GLU A 261 31.30 4.23 -5.17
N LYS A 262 30.81 3.88 -6.36
CA LYS A 262 29.37 3.83 -6.62
C LYS A 262 28.76 2.44 -6.45
N LYS A 263 29.55 1.37 -6.47
CA LYS A 263 29.06 -0.03 -6.51
C LYS A 263 29.90 -1.02 -5.72
N GLY A 264 29.40 -2.24 -5.55
CA GLY A 264 30.16 -3.37 -5.00
C GLY A 264 30.32 -3.38 -3.47
N TYR A 265 29.52 -2.57 -2.76
CA TYR A 265 29.49 -2.55 -1.31
C TYR A 265 29.10 -3.90 -0.73
N LYS A 266 29.80 -4.30 0.33
CA LYS A 266 29.52 -5.52 1.09
C LYS A 266 29.26 -5.18 2.55
N LYS A 267 28.22 -5.77 3.12
CA LYS A 267 27.96 -5.76 4.56
C LYS A 267 29.11 -6.47 5.27
N LEU A 268 29.82 -5.77 6.15
CA LEU A 268 30.94 -6.33 6.90
C LEU A 268 30.67 -6.47 8.40
N ALA A 269 29.75 -5.68 8.96
CA ALA A 269 29.36 -5.80 10.35
C ALA A 269 27.94 -5.27 10.59
N THR A 270 27.26 -5.88 11.56
CA THR A 270 26.08 -5.31 12.22
C THR A 270 26.36 -5.26 13.71
N VAL A 271 26.25 -4.09 14.34
CA VAL A 271 26.55 -3.87 15.76
C VAL A 271 25.35 -3.29 16.49
N LYS A 272 25.23 -3.55 17.80
CA LYS A 272 24.17 -2.99 18.65
C LYS A 272 24.22 -1.45 18.67
N SER A 273 23.08 -0.81 18.93
CA SER A 273 22.95 0.67 18.94
C SER A 273 23.82 1.38 19.98
N SER A 274 24.29 0.67 21.00
CA SER A 274 25.25 1.20 21.98
C SER A 274 26.62 1.51 21.37
N LYS A 275 26.97 0.88 20.24
CA LYS A 275 28.23 1.12 19.53
C LYS A 275 28.10 2.30 18.55
N SER A 276 29.21 3.00 18.36
CA SER A 276 29.38 4.07 17.36
C SER A 276 30.68 3.91 16.58
N SER A 277 31.33 2.75 16.71
CA SER A 277 32.56 2.41 16.02
C SER A 277 32.67 0.89 15.85
N VAL A 278 33.34 0.45 14.79
CA VAL A 278 33.72 -0.95 14.58
C VAL A 278 35.05 -1.04 13.85
N THR A 279 35.84 -2.06 14.17
CA THR A 279 37.09 -2.37 13.47
C THR A 279 36.93 -3.63 12.65
N LEU A 280 37.14 -3.51 11.35
CA LEU A 280 36.96 -4.54 10.33
C LEU A 280 38.33 -5.09 9.90
N LYS A 281 38.45 -6.41 9.79
CA LYS A 281 39.73 -7.09 9.51
C LYS A 281 39.96 -7.38 8.03
N LYS A 282 38.89 -7.74 7.29
CA LYS A 282 38.96 -8.19 5.90
C LYS A 282 37.82 -7.63 5.06
N LEU A 283 38.07 -7.45 3.78
CA LEU A 283 37.07 -7.23 2.73
C LEU A 283 37.29 -8.29 1.65
N LYS A 284 36.29 -9.15 1.40
CA LYS A 284 36.39 -10.28 0.45
C LYS A 284 37.64 -11.14 0.70
N GLY A 285 37.85 -11.56 1.95
CA GLY A 285 39.01 -12.38 2.36
C GLY A 285 40.36 -11.63 2.47
N LYS A 286 40.51 -10.46 1.81
CA LYS A 286 41.76 -9.68 1.81
C LYS A 286 41.82 -8.71 3.00
N LYS A 287 42.99 -8.62 3.64
CA LYS A 287 43.26 -7.63 4.70
C LYS A 287 43.15 -6.21 4.15
N PHE A 288 42.78 -5.25 4.99
CA PHE A 288 42.82 -3.84 4.60
C PHE A 288 44.26 -3.38 4.43
N SER A 289 44.48 -2.41 3.55
CA SER A 289 45.80 -1.84 3.26
C SER A 289 45.72 -0.32 3.25
N PRO A 290 46.60 0.41 3.96
CA PRO A 290 46.57 1.87 4.01
C PRO A 290 46.86 2.52 2.64
N LYS A 291 47.46 1.77 1.70
CA LYS A 291 47.77 2.24 0.35
C LYS A 291 46.54 2.27 -0.58
N LYS A 292 45.44 1.60 -0.20
CA LYS A 292 44.22 1.46 -1.03
C LYS A 292 43.12 2.40 -0.58
N ASN A 293 42.27 2.79 -1.54
CA ASN A 293 41.03 3.50 -1.27
C ASN A 293 39.92 2.52 -0.88
N TYR A 294 39.18 2.87 0.16
CA TYR A 294 37.93 2.22 0.53
C TYR A 294 36.81 3.24 0.59
N TYR A 295 35.60 2.80 0.31
CA TYR A 295 34.39 3.58 0.40
C TYR A 295 33.49 2.94 1.44
N VAL A 296 33.04 3.71 2.41
CA VAL A 296 32.26 3.22 3.55
C VAL A 296 30.99 4.03 3.73
N TYR A 297 29.91 3.35 4.09
CA TYR A 297 28.73 3.98 4.66
C TYR A 297 28.17 3.13 5.80
N VAL A 298 27.39 3.79 6.66
CA VAL A 298 26.74 3.18 7.81
C VAL A 298 25.24 3.40 7.68
N VAL A 299 24.48 2.32 7.85
CA VAL A 299 23.01 2.35 7.89
C VAL A 299 22.57 2.17 9.33
N ALA A 300 21.71 3.06 9.82
CA ALA A 300 21.01 2.84 11.07
C ALA A 300 19.80 1.93 10.82
N ASN A 301 19.51 1.05 11.77
CA ASN A 301 18.37 0.15 11.71
C ASN A 301 17.47 0.36 12.93
N LYS A 302 16.16 0.32 12.71
CA LYS A 302 15.13 0.30 13.76
C LYS A 302 14.28 -0.95 13.60
N LYS A 303 14.50 -1.95 14.45
CA LYS A 303 13.67 -3.16 14.53
C LYS A 303 12.46 -2.90 15.44
N VAL A 304 11.27 -3.21 14.93
CA VAL A 304 9.99 -3.13 15.66
C VAL A 304 9.21 -4.39 15.32
N GLY A 305 9.10 -5.30 16.28
CA GLY A 305 8.60 -6.66 16.03
C GLY A 305 9.41 -7.36 14.94
N LYS A 306 8.73 -7.83 13.89
CA LYS A 306 9.34 -8.49 12.72
C LYS A 306 9.86 -7.50 11.65
N THR A 307 9.50 -6.22 11.72
CA THR A 307 9.85 -5.22 10.70
C THR A 307 11.14 -4.50 11.07
N THR A 308 12.03 -4.29 10.08
CA THR A 308 13.23 -3.45 10.23
C THR A 308 13.14 -2.26 9.29
N TYR A 309 13.09 -1.06 9.87
CA TYR A 309 13.22 0.21 9.14
C TYR A 309 14.70 0.57 9.03
N THR A 310 15.11 1.17 7.91
CA THR A 310 16.51 1.54 7.67
C THR A 310 16.61 3.00 7.24
N SER A 311 17.73 3.64 7.55
CA SER A 311 18.02 5.02 7.10
C SER A 311 18.34 5.14 5.62
N GLY A 312 18.47 4.02 4.89
CA GLY A 312 18.97 4.00 3.52
C GLY A 312 20.46 4.34 3.37
N LYS A 313 20.91 4.42 2.12
CA LYS A 313 22.24 4.89 1.69
C LYS A 313 22.05 6.17 0.87
N HIS A 314 22.55 7.28 1.40
CA HIS A 314 22.54 8.61 0.78
C HIS A 314 23.95 9.21 0.70
N TYR A 315 24.86 8.80 1.58
CA TYR A 315 26.23 9.31 1.66
C TYR A 315 27.23 8.17 1.84
N SER A 316 28.39 8.28 1.20
CA SER A 316 29.54 7.40 1.44
C SER A 316 30.79 8.22 1.74
N TYR A 317 31.85 7.56 2.21
CA TYR A 317 33.06 8.22 2.68
C TYR A 317 34.28 7.49 2.15
N LYS A 318 35.22 8.23 1.57
CA LYS A 318 36.49 7.68 1.10
C LYS A 318 37.48 7.62 2.26
N VAL A 319 38.15 6.49 2.39
CA VAL A 319 39.14 6.24 3.44
C VAL A 319 40.41 5.70 2.79
N LYS A 320 41.54 6.36 3.07
CA LYS A 320 42.89 5.92 2.65
C LYS A 320 43.87 6.24 3.78
N GLY A 321 44.64 5.25 4.23
CA GLY A 321 45.61 5.43 5.31
C GLY A 321 45.01 5.97 6.62
N ALA A 322 45.73 6.89 7.28
CA ALA A 322 45.44 7.34 8.64
C ALA A 322 44.30 8.36 8.78
N ARG A 323 43.75 8.88 7.67
CA ARG A 323 42.67 9.89 7.68
C ARG A 323 41.63 9.59 6.61
N GLY A 324 40.35 9.62 6.95
CA GLY A 324 39.26 9.61 5.98
C GLY A 324 39.04 10.99 5.36
N GLN A 325 38.51 11.05 4.14
CA GLN A 325 38.00 12.26 3.51
C GLN A 325 36.50 12.06 3.22
N LEU A 326 35.67 13.05 3.58
CA LEU A 326 34.27 13.09 3.13
C LEU A 326 34.27 13.16 1.60
N ARG A 327 33.51 12.29 0.94
CA ARG A 327 33.29 12.36 -0.51
C ARG A 327 31.79 12.31 -0.73
N TRP A 328 31.27 13.33 -1.40
CA TRP A 328 29.88 13.37 -1.78
C TRP A 328 29.65 12.34 -2.87
N THR A 329 28.84 11.33 -2.58
CA THR A 329 28.30 10.45 -3.62
C THR A 329 26.83 10.72 -3.68
N PHE A 330 26.42 11.56 -4.63
CA PHE A 330 25.04 11.54 -5.08
C PHE A 330 24.82 10.19 -5.77
N ASP A 331 23.90 9.39 -5.22
CA ASP A 331 23.12 8.46 -6.02
C ASP A 331 21.82 9.20 -6.40
#